data_AF-A0A353KSU6-F1
#
_entry.id   AF-A0A353KSU6-F1
#
_cell.length_a   1.000
_cell.length_b   1.000
_cell.length_c   1.000
_cell.angle_alpha   90.00
_cell.angle_beta   90.00
_cell.angle_gamma   90.00
#
_symmetry.space_group_name_H-M   'P 1'
#
loop_
_entity.id
_entity.type
_entity.pdbx_description
1 polymer ?
#
loop_
_entity_poly.entity_id
_entity_poly.type
_entity_poly.pdbx_seq_one_letter_code
_entity_poly.pdbx_strand_id
1 'polypeptide(L)'
;MSILEIKGLSHRYDDRDLFFKADLTVNSGEHIGVVGLNGAGKSTFINIIAGKLVQDDGEIKRQKGLRIGYLDQHVTLDGSLTVMEYLRDAFSYLDAENERLEKMYADMATASGDEMDALIEKSSKLQERLNDAGYYDLEASIKKVANGLGVNKFGYNSIIGNLSGGERAKLMLSKLLLEEHDLALLDEPTNFLDVEHIEWLVKYLDGYKKTFLVISHDVGFLNRVAKTIISIENGGIRKFSGNYSEFLKQREVFNKQYEDEYNRRQAEIKRLQDYIDRNKARASTAGMANSRKKMLDRIEVMAKPVAERDCEFSFPYSELNAKEMLSVKNLKVGYDRQLIPDINFLISSRGKLWIRGTNGVGKTTLIKTLLHLIPSLGGIFTFHPAARIGYIEQDLYFENKNETAYNYYLGAFPQMNRKDVRANLAKVGLYGELAIKPIGNLSGGEMMRLKLAIACNTPSNILILDEPTN
;
A
#
# COMPACT_ATOMS: atom_id res chain seq x y z
N MET A 1 26.52 -6.54 -3.51
CA MET A 1 27.08 -5.21 -3.15
C MET A 1 25.97 -4.40 -2.51
N SER A 2 26.22 -3.74 -1.37
CA SER A 2 25.22 -2.88 -0.71
C SER A 2 25.04 -1.60 -1.54
N ILE A 3 23.80 -1.25 -1.84
CA ILE A 3 23.44 -0.03 -2.55
C ILE A 3 22.92 1.06 -1.60
N LEU A 4 22.37 0.65 -0.45
CA LEU A 4 21.83 1.52 0.59
C LEU A 4 22.10 0.88 1.96
N GLU A 5 22.73 1.64 2.85
CA GLU A 5 23.02 1.25 4.22
C GLU A 5 22.46 2.31 5.18
N ILE A 6 21.62 1.88 6.10
CA ILE A 6 20.98 2.70 7.11
C ILE A 6 21.52 2.26 8.47
N LYS A 7 22.03 3.21 9.25
CA LYS A 7 22.56 2.97 10.60
C LYS A 7 21.90 3.86 11.63
N GLY A 8 21.31 3.26 12.66
CA GLY A 8 20.73 3.98 13.80
C GLY A 8 19.57 4.91 13.44
N LEU A 9 18.80 4.61 12.39
CA LEU A 9 17.68 5.46 11.94
C LEU A 9 16.65 5.64 13.06
N SER A 10 16.46 6.91 13.44
CA SER A 10 15.39 7.30 14.35
C SER A 10 14.61 8.45 13.74
N HIS A 11 13.29 8.39 13.88
CA HIS A 11 12.42 9.45 13.41
C HIS A 11 11.10 9.46 14.19
N ARG A 12 10.67 10.66 14.56
CA ARG A 12 9.42 10.95 15.24
C ARG A 12 8.43 11.59 14.27
N TYR A 13 7.17 11.21 14.44
CA TYR A 13 6.05 11.88 13.81
C TYR A 13 5.06 12.28 14.90
N ASP A 14 4.81 13.59 14.99
CA ASP A 14 4.15 14.21 16.14
C ASP A 14 4.80 13.76 17.47
N ASP A 15 4.02 13.18 18.38
CA ASP A 15 4.48 12.71 19.69
C ASP A 15 4.87 11.22 19.70
N ARG A 16 4.97 10.57 18.54
CA ARG A 16 5.24 9.13 18.43
C ARG A 16 6.56 8.85 17.71
N ASP A 17 7.41 8.05 18.36
CA ASP A 17 8.57 7.43 17.74
C ASP A 17 8.12 6.40 16.69
N LEU A 18 8.35 6.69 15.40
CA LEU A 18 8.07 5.76 14.29
C LEU A 18 9.21 4.77 14.11
N PHE A 19 10.45 5.25 14.20
CA PHE A 19 11.66 4.42 14.15
C PHE A 19 12.58 4.75 15.31
N PHE A 20 13.20 3.74 15.89
CA PHE A 20 14.15 3.89 17.00
C PHE A 20 15.41 3.07 16.74
N LYS A 21 16.52 3.75 16.43
CA LYS A 21 17.85 3.18 16.17
C LYS A 21 17.82 1.97 15.23
N ALA A 22 17.08 2.09 14.13
CA ALA A 22 16.91 1.00 13.19
C ALA A 22 18.11 0.90 12.22
N ASP A 23 18.61 -0.32 12.04
CA ASP A 23 19.66 -0.63 11.06
C ASP A 23 19.08 -1.43 9.89
N LEU A 24 19.50 -1.10 8.67
CA LEU A 24 19.10 -1.83 7.48
C LEU A 24 20.19 -1.79 6.41
N THR A 25 20.30 -2.88 5.65
CA THR A 25 21.14 -2.93 4.45
C THR A 25 20.34 -3.49 3.29
N VAL A 26 20.37 -2.79 2.16
CA VAL A 26 19.76 -3.20 0.89
C VAL A 26 20.87 -3.47 -0.11
N ASN A 27 20.83 -4.66 -0.70
CA ASN A 27 21.80 -5.06 -1.70
C ASN A 27 21.24 -4.92 -3.12
N SER A 28 22.15 -4.75 -4.08
CA SER A 28 21.81 -4.73 -5.51
C SER A 28 21.11 -6.02 -5.93
N GLY A 29 19.98 -5.89 -6.63
CA GLY A 29 19.20 -7.00 -7.16
C GLY A 29 18.21 -7.62 -6.15
N GLU A 30 18.04 -7.03 -4.97
CA GLU A 30 17.06 -7.50 -4.00
C GLU A 30 15.63 -7.09 -4.38
N HIS A 31 14.69 -8.03 -4.20
CA HIS A 31 13.27 -7.85 -4.43
C HIS A 31 12.57 -7.81 -3.07
N ILE A 32 12.26 -6.61 -2.60
CA ILE A 32 11.91 -6.37 -1.19
C ILE A 32 10.45 -5.98 -1.06
N GLY A 33 9.70 -6.68 -0.23
CA GLY A 33 8.39 -6.24 0.26
C GLY A 33 8.53 -5.51 1.60
N VAL A 34 7.82 -4.40 1.80
CA VAL A 34 7.75 -3.70 3.08
C VAL A 34 6.38 -3.87 3.68
N VAL A 35 6.35 -4.39 4.89
CA VAL A 35 5.13 -4.73 5.63
C VAL A 35 5.17 -4.12 7.02
N GLY A 36 3.99 -3.99 7.62
CA GLY A 36 3.83 -3.41 8.94
C GLY A 36 2.40 -2.89 9.11
N LEU A 37 2.02 -2.66 10.35
CA LEU A 37 0.70 -2.16 10.71
C LEU A 37 0.41 -0.78 10.07
N ASN A 38 -0.87 -0.42 10.01
CA ASN A 38 -1.25 0.94 9.63
C ASN A 38 -0.71 1.94 10.66
N GLY A 39 -0.10 3.01 10.16
CA GLY A 39 0.59 3.98 11.01
C GLY A 39 1.94 3.50 11.57
N ALA A 40 2.48 2.36 11.12
CA ALA A 40 3.85 1.95 11.47
C ALA A 40 4.95 2.80 10.80
N GLY A 41 4.58 3.67 9.85
CA GLY A 41 5.52 4.55 9.15
C GLY A 41 6.03 4.01 7.81
N LYS A 42 5.37 3.04 7.16
CA LYS A 42 5.81 2.46 5.87
C LYS A 42 6.08 3.52 4.78
N SER A 43 5.13 4.40 4.51
CA SER A 43 5.30 5.48 3.53
C SER A 43 6.33 6.52 4.00
N THR A 44 6.39 6.82 5.31
CA THR A 44 7.43 7.67 5.90
C THR A 44 8.82 7.10 5.65
N PHE A 45 8.99 5.79 5.82
CA PHE A 45 10.22 5.07 5.57
C PHE A 45 10.64 5.14 4.10
N ILE A 46 9.71 4.93 3.15
CA ILE A 46 9.99 5.14 1.72
C ILE A 46 10.40 6.58 1.43
N ASN A 47 9.72 7.57 2.01
CA ASN A 47 10.04 8.98 1.79
C ASN A 47 11.44 9.35 2.30
N ILE A 48 11.87 8.76 3.42
CA ILE A 48 13.24 8.90 3.93
C ILE A 48 14.25 8.29 2.95
N ILE A 49 13.99 7.07 2.45
CA ILE A 49 14.86 6.42 1.45
C ILE A 49 14.94 7.24 0.16
N ALA A 50 13.80 7.76 -0.31
CA ALA A 50 13.69 8.62 -1.48
C ALA A 50 14.38 9.98 -1.30
N GLY A 51 14.73 10.37 -0.08
CA GLY A 51 15.34 11.66 0.24
C GLY A 51 14.34 12.82 0.26
N LYS A 52 13.04 12.53 0.30
CA LYS A 52 11.96 13.52 0.43
C LYS A 52 11.74 13.96 1.88
N LEU A 53 12.15 13.12 2.82
CA LEU A 53 12.06 13.39 4.25
C LEU A 53 13.43 13.15 4.89
N VAL A 54 13.83 14.05 5.78
CA VAL A 54 15.07 13.94 6.56
C VAL A 54 14.76 13.24 7.88
N GLN A 55 15.60 12.28 8.26
CA GLN A 55 15.51 11.59 9.54
C GLN A 55 16.01 12.46 10.70
N ASP A 56 15.59 12.15 11.93
CA ASP A 56 15.96 12.94 13.11
C ASP A 56 17.35 12.54 13.63
N ASP A 57 17.65 11.24 13.60
CA ASP A 57 18.95 10.68 13.99
C ASP A 57 19.31 9.48 13.09
N GLY A 58 20.60 9.14 13.08
CA GLY A 58 21.15 8.06 12.27
C GLY A 58 21.68 8.52 10.90
N GLU A 59 22.34 7.59 10.22
CA GLU A 59 23.05 7.84 8.97
C GLU A 59 22.49 6.97 7.84
N ILE A 60 22.26 7.58 6.67
CA ILE A 60 21.83 6.89 5.45
C ILE A 60 22.92 7.04 4.38
N LYS A 61 23.64 5.96 4.11
CA LYS A 61 24.66 5.89 3.06
C LYS A 61 24.07 5.31 1.80
N ARG A 62 24.21 6.05 0.70
CA ARG A 62 23.82 5.62 -0.65
C ARG A 62 25.08 5.34 -1.46
N GLN A 63 25.05 4.33 -2.30
CA GLN A 63 26.11 4.12 -3.29
C GLN A 63 26.25 5.34 -4.19
N LYS A 64 27.48 5.73 -4.53
CA LYS A 64 27.74 6.87 -5.40
C LYS A 64 27.10 6.65 -6.77
N GLY A 65 26.29 7.61 -7.21
CA GLY A 65 25.57 7.55 -8.50
C GLY A 65 24.29 6.70 -8.48
N LEU A 66 23.83 6.24 -7.31
CA LEU A 66 22.59 5.49 -7.18
C LEU A 66 21.38 6.31 -7.69
N ARG A 67 20.70 5.81 -8.72
CA ARG A 67 19.44 6.41 -9.20
C ARG A 67 18.26 5.75 -8.49
N ILE A 68 17.50 6.54 -7.75
CA ILE A 68 16.30 6.09 -7.02
C ILE A 68 15.07 6.63 -7.75
N GLY A 69 14.18 5.74 -8.15
CA GLY A 69 12.88 6.10 -8.70
C GLY A 69 11.80 5.88 -7.65
N TYR A 70 10.85 6.81 -7.54
CA TYR A 70 9.77 6.71 -6.55
C TYR A 70 8.41 7.01 -7.18
N LEU A 71 7.47 6.09 -7.00
CA LEU A 71 6.07 6.27 -7.38
C LEU A 71 5.36 7.15 -6.34
N ASP A 72 5.38 8.46 -6.56
CA ASP A 72 4.66 9.42 -5.71
C ASP A 72 3.29 9.75 -6.30
N GLN A 73 2.23 9.34 -5.60
CA GLN A 73 0.84 9.53 -6.04
C GLN A 73 0.40 11.01 -6.02
N HIS A 74 1.17 11.91 -5.39
CA HIS A 74 0.85 13.33 -5.28
C HIS A 74 1.62 14.22 -6.27
N VAL A 75 2.40 13.64 -7.19
CA VAL A 75 3.12 14.43 -8.20
C VAL A 75 2.12 15.08 -9.15
N THR A 76 2.31 16.38 -9.35
CA THR A 76 1.59 17.12 -10.39
C THR A 76 2.28 16.88 -11.72
N LEU A 77 1.60 16.19 -12.63
CA LEU A 77 2.07 16.00 -14.01
C LEU A 77 1.81 17.27 -14.83
N ASP A 78 2.67 17.54 -15.81
CA ASP A 78 2.36 18.54 -16.83
C ASP A 78 1.13 18.08 -17.62
N GLY A 79 0.01 18.76 -17.41
CA GLY A 79 -1.25 18.42 -18.04
C GLY A 79 -1.29 18.71 -19.54
N SER A 80 -0.32 19.42 -20.11
CA SER A 80 -0.27 19.76 -21.54
C SER A 80 0.29 18.64 -22.42
N LEU A 81 1.13 17.78 -21.86
CA LEU A 81 1.78 16.69 -22.58
C LEU A 81 0.80 15.57 -22.93
N THR A 82 1.07 14.88 -24.02
CA THR A 82 0.42 13.61 -24.35
C THR A 82 1.01 12.46 -23.54
N VAL A 83 0.23 11.36 -23.45
CA VAL A 83 0.68 10.10 -22.83
C VAL A 83 2.00 9.61 -23.44
N MET A 84 2.14 9.64 -24.78
CA MET A 84 3.36 9.18 -25.45
C MET A 84 4.56 10.07 -25.15
N GLU A 85 4.40 11.39 -25.20
CA GLU A 85 5.49 12.34 -24.91
C GLU A 85 6.02 12.14 -23.49
N TYR A 86 5.11 12.00 -22.51
CA TYR A 86 5.50 11.77 -21.12
C TYR A 86 6.25 10.46 -20.89
N LEU A 87 5.85 9.38 -21.58
CA LEU A 87 6.54 8.09 -21.50
C LEU A 87 7.88 8.11 -22.24
N ARG A 88 7.97 8.83 -23.37
CA ARG A 88 9.20 8.97 -24.15
C ARG A 88 10.26 9.76 -23.38
N ASP A 89 9.84 10.72 -22.56
CA ASP A 89 10.73 11.51 -21.70
C ASP A 89 11.57 10.66 -20.73
N ALA A 90 11.13 9.43 -20.40
CA ALA A 90 11.95 8.46 -19.65
C ALA A 90 13.31 8.14 -20.31
N PHE A 91 13.38 8.33 -21.64
CA PHE A 91 14.54 8.02 -22.47
C PHE A 91 15.21 9.27 -23.03
N SER A 92 14.88 10.46 -22.52
CA SER A 92 15.48 11.74 -22.94
C SER A 92 17.01 11.75 -22.87
N TYR A 93 17.59 10.98 -21.94
CA TYR A 93 19.04 10.81 -21.85
C TYR A 93 19.64 10.07 -23.06
N LEU A 94 18.89 9.14 -23.68
CA LEU A 94 19.31 8.46 -24.90
C LEU A 94 19.14 9.37 -26.11
N ASP A 95 18.09 10.20 -26.16
CA ASP A 95 17.95 11.21 -27.21
C ASP A 95 19.18 12.15 -27.20
N ALA A 96 19.61 12.60 -26.02
CA ALA A 96 20.82 13.41 -25.87
C ALA A 96 22.13 12.67 -26.24
N GLU A 97 22.20 11.34 -26.03
CA GLU A 97 23.32 10.53 -26.51
C GLU A 97 23.31 10.40 -28.03
N ASN A 98 22.14 10.23 -28.65
CA ASN A 98 22.00 10.20 -30.11
C ASN A 98 22.36 11.54 -30.76
N GLU A 99 21.94 12.68 -30.19
CA GLU A 99 22.37 14.01 -30.67
C GLU A 99 23.89 14.18 -30.64
N ARG A 100 24.58 13.65 -29.61
CA ARG A 100 26.04 13.65 -29.56
C ARG A 100 26.66 12.77 -30.64
N LEU A 101 26.04 11.62 -30.93
CA LEU A 101 26.49 10.73 -32.01
C LEU A 101 26.35 11.42 -33.37
N GLU A 102 25.21 12.05 -33.64
CA GLU A 102 24.96 12.81 -34.87
C GLU A 102 25.97 13.95 -35.05
N LYS A 103 26.29 14.66 -33.96
CA LYS A 103 27.32 15.69 -33.98
C LYS A 103 28.71 15.12 -34.29
N MET A 104 29.07 13.98 -33.71
CA MET A 104 30.34 13.31 -34.03
C MET A 104 30.42 12.93 -35.52
N TYR A 105 29.34 12.42 -36.11
CA TYR A 105 29.30 12.13 -37.54
C TYR A 105 29.40 13.39 -38.41
N ALA A 106 28.84 14.52 -37.97
CA ALA A 106 29.01 15.79 -38.65
C ALA A 106 30.46 16.29 -38.59
N ASP A 107 31.10 16.22 -37.41
CA ASP A 107 32.48 16.65 -37.19
C ASP A 107 33.47 15.81 -38.04
N MET A 108 33.19 14.51 -38.23
CA MET A 108 33.96 13.62 -39.12
C MET A 108 34.03 14.10 -40.58
N ALA A 109 33.04 14.86 -41.06
CA ALA A 109 33.07 15.40 -42.42
C ALA A 109 34.21 16.40 -42.64
N THR A 110 34.76 16.96 -41.56
CA THR A 110 35.84 17.96 -41.59
C THR A 110 37.13 17.52 -40.91
N ALA A 111 37.11 16.39 -40.19
CA ALA A 111 38.25 15.87 -39.45
C ALA A 111 39.26 15.13 -40.36
N SER A 112 40.53 15.04 -39.93
CA SER A 112 41.56 14.28 -40.62
C SER A 112 42.62 13.73 -39.67
N GLY A 113 43.34 12.68 -40.08
CA GLY A 113 44.38 12.04 -39.26
C GLY A 113 43.86 11.51 -37.93
N ASP A 114 44.64 11.72 -36.86
CA ASP A 114 44.36 11.20 -35.51
C ASP A 114 43.00 11.65 -34.93
N GLU A 115 42.50 12.82 -35.34
CA GLU A 115 41.19 13.33 -34.90
C GLU A 115 40.04 12.49 -35.49
N MET A 116 40.17 12.07 -36.76
CA MET A 116 39.21 11.20 -37.42
C MET A 116 39.18 9.82 -36.75
N ASP A 117 40.34 9.24 -36.47
CA ASP A 117 40.45 7.94 -35.80
C ASP A 117 39.82 7.97 -34.40
N ALA A 118 40.05 9.04 -33.63
CA ALA A 118 39.46 9.22 -32.32
C ALA A 118 37.92 9.39 -32.36
N LEU A 119 37.40 10.09 -33.38
CA LEU A 119 35.95 10.23 -33.58
C LEU A 119 35.32 8.88 -33.95
N ILE A 120 35.96 8.08 -34.83
CA ILE A 120 35.46 6.76 -35.22
C ILE A 120 35.35 5.83 -34.01
N GLU A 121 36.37 5.81 -33.14
CA GLU A 121 36.36 4.97 -31.95
C GLU A 121 35.26 5.39 -30.96
N LYS A 122 35.11 6.70 -30.72
CA LYS A 122 34.09 7.23 -29.81
C LYS A 122 32.68 7.03 -30.33
N SER A 123 32.43 7.27 -31.62
CA SER A 123 31.12 7.09 -32.23
C SER A 123 30.71 5.61 -32.22
N SER A 124 31.66 4.70 -32.48
CA SER A 124 31.41 3.25 -32.44
C SER A 124 30.98 2.79 -31.05
N LYS A 125 31.69 3.24 -29.99
CA LYS A 125 31.32 2.95 -28.59
C LYS A 125 29.95 3.52 -28.22
N LEU A 126 29.63 4.73 -28.68
CA LEU A 126 28.35 5.36 -28.39
C LEU A 126 27.19 4.68 -29.13
N GLN A 127 27.41 4.30 -30.40
CA GLN A 127 26.46 3.55 -31.20
C GLN A 127 26.18 2.17 -30.60
N GLU A 128 27.21 1.47 -30.13
CA GLU A 128 27.06 0.19 -29.42
C GLU A 128 26.20 0.35 -28.16
N ARG A 129 26.44 1.41 -27.35
CA ARG A 129 25.63 1.70 -26.16
C ARG A 129 24.17 2.01 -26.48
N LEU A 130 23.90 2.77 -27.55
CA LEU A 130 22.53 3.06 -27.99
C LEU A 130 21.81 1.78 -28.48
N ASN A 131 22.53 0.89 -29.17
CA ASN A 131 22.01 -0.41 -29.59
C ASN A 131 21.69 -1.30 -28.38
N ASP A 132 22.62 -1.40 -27.41
CA ASP A 132 22.43 -2.18 -26.19
C ASP A 132 21.28 -1.65 -25.32
N ALA A 133 21.07 -0.33 -25.34
CA ALA A 133 19.94 0.32 -24.67
C ALA A 133 18.60 0.18 -25.44
N GLY A 134 18.61 -0.39 -26.65
CA GLY A 134 17.42 -0.57 -27.48
C GLY A 134 16.82 0.74 -28.00
N TYR A 135 17.66 1.75 -28.26
CA TYR A 135 17.21 3.11 -28.64
C TYR A 135 16.27 3.13 -29.86
N TYR A 136 16.54 2.30 -30.87
CA TYR A 136 15.73 2.24 -32.08
C TYR A 136 14.39 1.52 -31.90
N ASP A 137 14.23 0.76 -30.80
CA ASP A 137 13.02 0.01 -30.45
C ASP A 137 12.25 0.66 -29.27
N LEU A 138 12.60 1.89 -28.88
CA LEU A 138 12.00 2.56 -27.72
C LEU A 138 10.48 2.63 -27.80
N GLU A 139 9.92 2.95 -28.97
CA GLU A 139 8.46 3.03 -29.11
C GLU A 139 7.78 1.68 -28.86
N ALA A 140 8.40 0.58 -29.30
CA ALA A 140 7.90 -0.77 -29.05
C ALA A 140 8.01 -1.14 -27.57
N SER A 141 9.12 -0.79 -26.92
CA SER A 141 9.35 -1.00 -25.49
C SER A 141 8.36 -0.20 -24.62
N ILE A 142 8.15 1.07 -24.95
CA ILE A 142 7.14 1.95 -24.33
C ILE A 142 5.77 1.32 -24.45
N LYS A 143 5.35 0.96 -25.67
CA LYS A 143 4.03 0.33 -25.92
C LYS A 143 3.89 -0.99 -25.17
N LYS A 144 4.94 -1.80 -25.06
CA LYS A 144 4.91 -3.06 -24.32
C LYS A 144 4.59 -2.86 -22.84
N VAL A 145 5.28 -1.93 -22.16
CA VAL A 145 5.03 -1.60 -20.76
C VAL A 145 3.65 -0.94 -20.59
N ALA A 146 3.34 0.05 -21.42
CA ALA A 146 2.09 0.79 -21.39
C ALA A 146 0.87 -0.13 -21.61
N ASN A 147 0.92 -1.03 -22.60
CA ASN A 147 -0.14 -2.03 -22.84
C ASN A 147 -0.31 -2.97 -21.65
N GLY A 148 0.80 -3.39 -21.03
CA GLY A 148 0.79 -4.28 -19.87
C GLY A 148 0.05 -3.72 -18.65
N LEU A 149 0.09 -2.39 -18.48
CA LEU A 149 -0.62 -1.67 -17.43
C LEU A 149 -1.96 -1.07 -17.90
N GLY A 150 -2.35 -1.31 -19.14
CA GLY A 150 -3.62 -0.86 -19.72
C GLY A 150 -3.67 0.61 -20.11
N VAL A 151 -2.52 1.29 -20.21
CA VAL A 151 -2.41 2.71 -20.60
C VAL A 151 -2.88 2.95 -22.04
N ASN A 152 -2.76 1.95 -22.90
CA ASN A 152 -3.23 2.00 -24.28
C ASN A 152 -4.73 2.24 -24.41
N LYS A 153 -5.52 1.90 -23.39
CA LYS A 153 -6.97 2.16 -23.37
C LYS A 153 -7.30 3.66 -23.31
N PHE A 154 -6.37 4.48 -22.83
CA PHE A 154 -6.56 5.93 -22.75
C PHE A 154 -6.28 6.61 -24.10
N GLY A 155 -5.51 5.96 -24.97
CA GLY A 155 -4.97 6.53 -26.21
C GLY A 155 -3.64 7.25 -25.98
N TYR A 156 -2.63 6.92 -26.80
CA TYR A 156 -1.27 7.48 -26.68
C TYR A 156 -1.19 8.99 -26.98
N ASN A 157 -2.14 9.51 -27.76
CA ASN A 157 -2.23 10.93 -28.11
C ASN A 157 -3.12 11.73 -27.14
N SER A 158 -3.64 11.08 -26.10
CA SER A 158 -4.50 11.73 -25.12
C SER A 158 -3.69 12.64 -24.21
N ILE A 159 -4.25 13.81 -23.92
CA ILE A 159 -3.65 14.83 -23.07
C ILE A 159 -3.75 14.40 -21.60
N ILE A 160 -2.65 14.50 -20.85
CA ILE A 160 -2.57 14.07 -19.44
C ILE A 160 -3.57 14.81 -18.55
N GLY A 161 -3.83 16.09 -18.84
CA GLY A 161 -4.82 16.89 -18.13
C GLY A 161 -6.22 16.25 -18.06
N ASN A 162 -6.59 15.43 -19.05
CA ASN A 162 -7.90 14.78 -19.13
C ASN A 162 -7.96 13.42 -18.41
N LEU A 163 -6.82 12.87 -17.98
CA LEU A 163 -6.76 11.58 -17.31
C LEU A 163 -7.30 11.67 -15.88
N SER A 164 -8.05 10.64 -15.46
CA SER A 164 -8.45 10.44 -14.07
C SER A 164 -7.24 10.13 -13.16
N GLY A 165 -7.40 10.25 -11.84
CA GLY A 165 -6.31 9.97 -10.89
C GLY A 165 -5.71 8.57 -11.02
N GLY A 166 -6.55 7.54 -11.23
CA GLY A 166 -6.08 6.17 -11.42
C GLY A 166 -5.36 5.96 -12.75
N GLU A 167 -5.79 6.63 -13.83
CA GLU A 167 -5.12 6.58 -15.13
C GLU A 167 -3.75 7.29 -15.07
N ARG A 168 -3.68 8.43 -14.37
CA ARG A 168 -2.40 9.11 -14.09
C ARG A 168 -1.47 8.23 -13.28
N ALA A 169 -1.96 7.54 -12.25
CA ALA A 169 -1.15 6.62 -11.46
C ALA A 169 -0.60 5.46 -12.32
N LYS A 170 -1.40 4.87 -13.22
CA LYS A 170 -0.95 3.87 -14.19
C LYS A 170 0.14 4.42 -15.12
N LEU A 171 -0.03 5.66 -15.59
CA LEU A 171 0.93 6.34 -16.46
C LEU A 171 2.27 6.58 -15.74
N MET A 172 2.22 7.05 -14.49
CA MET A 172 3.39 7.26 -13.65
C MET A 172 4.13 5.96 -13.36
N LEU A 173 3.40 4.90 -13.00
CA LEU A 173 3.99 3.57 -12.82
C LEU A 173 4.66 3.09 -14.10
N SER A 174 4.01 3.27 -15.26
CA SER A 174 4.59 2.89 -16.56
C SER A 174 5.91 3.62 -16.82
N LYS A 175 5.97 4.94 -16.58
CA LYS A 175 7.20 5.72 -16.74
C LYS A 175 8.31 5.24 -15.78
N LEU A 176 7.97 5.03 -14.51
CA LEU A 176 8.93 4.59 -13.49
C LEU A 176 9.58 3.24 -13.85
N LEU A 177 8.80 2.31 -14.41
CA LEU A 177 9.31 1.01 -14.88
C LEU A 177 10.22 1.16 -16.12
N LEU A 178 9.92 2.11 -17.02
CA LEU A 178 10.72 2.37 -18.21
C LEU A 178 12.07 3.03 -17.88
N GLU A 179 12.13 3.86 -16.84
CA GLU A 179 13.36 4.56 -16.42
C GLU A 179 14.42 3.62 -15.80
N GLU A 180 14.04 2.38 -15.48
CA GLU A 180 14.91 1.33 -14.92
C GLU A 180 15.88 1.85 -13.85
N HIS A 181 15.35 2.44 -12.78
CA HIS A 181 16.15 2.93 -11.67
C HIS A 181 16.91 1.79 -10.95
N ASP A 182 18.07 2.11 -10.36
CA ASP A 182 18.90 1.15 -9.62
C ASP A 182 18.20 0.65 -8.34
N LEU A 183 17.37 1.53 -7.76
CA LEU A 183 16.39 1.22 -6.73
C LEU A 183 15.03 1.84 -7.09
N ALA A 184 14.03 1.00 -7.35
CA ALA A 184 12.65 1.43 -7.54
C ALA A 184 11.85 1.33 -6.23
N LEU A 185 11.18 2.40 -5.84
CA LEU A 185 10.32 2.49 -4.66
C LEU A 185 8.85 2.55 -5.12
N LEU A 186 8.09 1.51 -4.79
CA LEU A 186 6.71 1.32 -5.22
C LEU A 186 5.80 1.38 -4.00
N ASP A 187 5.08 2.49 -3.81
CA ASP A 187 4.11 2.62 -2.71
C ASP A 187 2.69 2.33 -3.22
N GLU A 188 2.14 1.19 -2.79
CA GLU A 188 0.83 0.66 -3.18
C GLU A 188 0.56 0.64 -4.70
N PRO A 189 1.44 0.01 -5.51
CA PRO A 189 1.31 0.03 -6.97
C PRO A 189 0.06 -0.72 -7.47
N THR A 190 -0.55 -1.56 -6.64
CA THR A 190 -1.72 -2.38 -6.98
C THR A 190 -3.05 -1.63 -6.89
N ASN A 191 -3.13 -0.50 -6.18
CA ASN A 191 -4.40 0.18 -5.85
C ASN A 191 -5.24 0.59 -7.06
N PHE A 192 -4.59 0.86 -8.18
CA PHE A 192 -5.26 1.29 -9.41
C PHE A 192 -5.24 0.22 -10.50
N LEU A 193 -4.70 -0.96 -10.21
CA LEU A 193 -4.54 -2.04 -11.17
C LEU A 193 -5.66 -3.05 -11.06
N ASP A 194 -6.07 -3.53 -12.23
CA ASP A 194 -7.06 -4.60 -12.34
C ASP A 194 -6.31 -5.94 -12.35
N VAL A 195 -7.01 -7.05 -12.11
CA VAL A 195 -6.38 -8.38 -11.97
C VAL A 195 -5.42 -8.71 -13.13
N GLU A 196 -5.80 -8.41 -14.37
CA GLU A 196 -4.94 -8.65 -15.55
C GLU A 196 -3.65 -7.82 -15.51
N HIS A 197 -3.75 -6.55 -15.10
CA HIS A 197 -2.61 -5.64 -14.99
C HIS A 197 -1.72 -6.01 -13.79
N ILE A 198 -2.30 -6.49 -12.69
CA ILE A 198 -1.56 -7.04 -11.55
C ILE A 198 -0.76 -8.27 -11.97
N GLU A 199 -1.39 -9.21 -12.69
CA GLU A 199 -0.69 -10.39 -13.22
C GLU A 199 0.47 -10.03 -14.15
N TRP A 200 0.28 -9.01 -14.98
CA TRP A 200 1.35 -8.49 -15.82
C TRP A 200 2.48 -7.88 -14.98
N LEU A 201 2.15 -7.05 -14.00
CA LEU A 201 3.13 -6.40 -13.12
C LEU A 201 3.95 -7.44 -12.34
N VAL A 202 3.31 -8.50 -11.83
CA VAL A 202 4.00 -9.60 -11.15
C VAL A 202 5.04 -10.24 -12.08
N LYS A 203 4.65 -10.56 -13.33
CA LYS A 203 5.57 -11.16 -14.31
C LYS A 203 6.71 -10.21 -14.67
N TYR A 204 6.42 -8.92 -14.79
CA TYR A 204 7.44 -7.90 -15.06
C TYR A 204 8.45 -7.80 -13.91
N LEU A 205 7.98 -7.70 -12.66
CA LEU A 205 8.82 -7.56 -11.47
C LEU A 205 9.62 -8.83 -11.15
N ASP A 206 9.08 -10.03 -11.43
CA ASP A 206 9.83 -11.27 -11.26
C ASP A 206 11.08 -11.34 -12.17
N GLY A 207 10.96 -10.79 -13.39
CA GLY A 207 12.06 -10.64 -14.34
C GLY A 207 12.92 -9.38 -14.15
N TYR A 208 12.60 -8.53 -13.18
CA TYR A 208 13.29 -7.26 -12.97
C TYR A 208 14.68 -7.50 -12.36
N LYS A 209 15.74 -7.16 -13.08
CA LYS A 209 17.13 -7.45 -12.65
C LYS A 209 17.64 -6.52 -11.56
N LYS A 210 17.07 -5.32 -11.45
CA LYS A 210 17.48 -4.29 -10.49
C LYS A 210 16.75 -4.46 -9.17
N THR A 211 17.03 -3.56 -8.23
CA THR A 211 16.47 -3.61 -6.88
C THR A 211 15.13 -2.90 -6.86
N PHE A 212 14.14 -3.47 -6.17
CA PHE A 212 12.92 -2.75 -5.86
C PHE A 212 12.47 -2.99 -4.42
N LEU A 213 11.76 -2.01 -3.92
CA LEU A 213 11.10 -2.03 -2.63
C LEU A 213 9.64 -1.68 -2.84
N VAL A 214 8.74 -2.59 -2.45
CA VAL A 214 7.30 -2.43 -2.65
C VAL A 214 6.54 -2.49 -1.34
N ILE A 215 5.69 -1.50 -1.10
CA ILE A 215 4.62 -1.54 -0.10
C ILE A 215 3.36 -1.98 -0.83
N SER A 216 2.69 -3.01 -0.31
CA SER A 216 1.38 -3.39 -0.82
C SER A 216 0.56 -4.05 0.27
N HIS A 217 -0.74 -3.75 0.29
CA HIS A 217 -1.71 -4.49 1.09
C HIS A 217 -2.14 -5.83 0.45
N ASP A 218 -1.80 -6.06 -0.82
CA ASP A 218 -2.07 -7.33 -1.51
C ASP A 218 -1.01 -8.39 -1.15
N VAL A 219 -1.39 -9.26 -0.21
CA VAL A 219 -0.58 -10.39 0.25
C VAL A 219 -0.22 -11.35 -0.89
N GLY A 220 -1.13 -11.59 -1.82
CA GLY A 220 -0.90 -12.49 -2.96
C GLY A 220 0.13 -11.92 -3.92
N PHE A 221 0.06 -10.62 -4.18
CA PHE A 221 1.06 -9.88 -4.94
C PHE A 221 2.43 -9.92 -4.25
N LEU A 222 2.52 -9.52 -2.98
CA LEU A 222 3.77 -9.52 -2.21
C LEU A 222 4.42 -10.90 -2.18
N ASN A 223 3.63 -11.96 -1.96
CA ASN A 223 4.14 -13.31 -1.87
C ASN A 223 4.78 -13.81 -3.19
N ARG A 224 4.41 -13.20 -4.33
CA ARG A 224 4.93 -13.58 -5.65
C ARG A 224 6.11 -12.73 -6.10
N VAL A 225 6.17 -11.46 -5.72
CA VAL A 225 7.24 -10.54 -6.17
C VAL A 225 8.38 -10.42 -5.16
N ALA A 226 8.10 -10.48 -3.86
CA ALA A 226 9.11 -10.26 -2.83
C ALA A 226 9.88 -11.56 -2.51
N LYS A 227 11.21 -11.47 -2.50
CA LYS A 227 12.13 -12.53 -2.05
C LYS A 227 12.72 -12.22 -0.67
N THR A 228 12.41 -11.05 -0.15
CA THR A 228 12.83 -10.54 1.15
C THR A 228 11.73 -9.63 1.67
N ILE A 229 11.44 -9.72 2.96
CA ILE A 229 10.44 -8.88 3.61
C ILE A 229 11.13 -8.01 4.65
N ILE A 230 10.90 -6.70 4.58
CA ILE A 230 11.20 -5.77 5.66
C ILE A 230 9.92 -5.56 6.46
N SER A 231 9.94 -5.93 7.73
CA SER A 231 8.87 -5.62 8.67
C SER A 231 9.20 -4.39 9.49
N ILE A 232 8.24 -3.48 9.58
CA ILE A 232 8.28 -2.28 10.43
C ILE A 232 7.26 -2.47 11.55
N GLU A 233 7.75 -2.81 12.74
CA GLU A 233 6.94 -3.13 13.92
C GLU A 233 7.63 -2.64 15.20
N ASN A 234 6.85 -2.09 16.14
CA ASN A 234 7.33 -1.65 17.46
C ASN A 234 8.51 -0.65 17.41
N GLY A 235 8.55 0.22 16.40
CA GLY A 235 9.66 1.18 16.20
C GLY A 235 10.91 0.56 15.58
N GLY A 236 10.94 -0.76 15.37
CA GLY A 236 12.05 -1.47 14.75
C GLY A 236 11.80 -1.75 13.27
N ILE A 237 12.89 -1.74 12.49
CA ILE A 237 12.91 -2.19 11.10
C ILE A 237 13.73 -3.47 11.05
N ARG A 238 13.15 -4.55 10.53
CA ARG A 238 13.79 -5.87 10.49
C ARG A 238 13.64 -6.51 9.13
N LYS A 239 14.70 -7.16 8.67
CA LYS A 239 14.78 -7.83 7.38
C LYS A 239 14.66 -9.35 7.57
N PHE A 240 13.80 -9.97 6.79
CA PHE A 240 13.52 -11.41 6.76
C PHE A 240 13.76 -11.94 5.35
N SER A 241 14.43 -13.09 5.25
CA SER A 241 14.67 -13.75 3.97
C SER A 241 13.47 -14.61 3.59
N GLY A 242 13.08 -14.61 2.32
CA GLY A 242 11.97 -15.41 1.81
C GLY A 242 10.77 -14.57 1.37
N ASN A 243 9.76 -15.28 0.87
CA ASN A 243 8.49 -14.67 0.46
C ASN A 243 7.61 -14.31 1.69
N TYR A 244 6.46 -13.70 1.44
CA TYR A 244 5.55 -13.27 2.50
C TYR A 244 5.10 -14.43 3.42
N SER A 245 4.82 -15.61 2.87
CA SER A 245 4.38 -16.78 3.63
C SER A 245 5.48 -17.32 4.56
N GLU A 246 6.73 -17.30 4.11
CA GLU A 246 7.90 -17.67 4.91
C GLU A 246 8.19 -16.62 5.99
N PHE A 247 8.01 -15.35 5.65
CA PHE A 247 8.08 -14.25 6.61
C PHE A 247 7.07 -14.43 7.75
N LEU A 248 5.81 -14.79 7.48
CA LEU A 248 4.81 -14.98 8.55
C LEU A 248 5.26 -16.01 9.59
N LYS A 249 5.85 -17.13 9.14
CA LYS A 249 6.39 -18.17 10.03
C LYS A 249 7.56 -17.64 10.87
N GLN A 250 8.47 -16.88 10.25
CA GLN A 250 9.60 -16.27 10.95
C GLN A 250 9.14 -15.20 11.95
N ARG A 251 8.13 -14.41 11.58
CA ARG A 251 7.52 -13.37 12.42
C ARG A 251 6.89 -13.96 13.66
N GLU A 252 6.18 -15.08 13.56
CA GLU A 252 5.55 -15.73 14.71
C GLU A 252 6.60 -16.17 15.75
N VAL A 253 7.65 -16.85 15.29
CA VAL A 253 8.77 -17.26 16.16
C VAL A 253 9.43 -16.04 16.80
N PHE A 254 9.67 -14.99 16.02
CA PHE A 254 10.26 -13.76 16.49
C PHE A 254 9.39 -13.03 17.53
N ASN A 255 8.09 -12.91 17.27
CA ASN A 255 7.16 -12.25 18.18
C ASN A 255 7.09 -12.95 19.53
N LYS A 256 7.11 -14.28 19.54
CA LYS A 256 7.17 -15.06 20.77
C LYS A 256 8.46 -14.80 21.57
N GLN A 257 9.60 -14.77 20.88
CA GLN A 257 10.89 -14.45 21.52
C GLN A 257 10.91 -13.02 22.08
N TYR A 258 10.36 -12.06 21.34
CA TYR A 258 10.25 -10.67 21.75
C TYR A 258 9.34 -10.49 22.97
N GLU A 259 8.20 -11.19 23.00
CA GLU A 259 7.27 -11.18 24.13
C GLU A 259 7.91 -11.80 25.40
N ASP A 260 8.61 -12.93 25.26
CA ASP A 260 9.33 -13.56 26.36
C ASP A 260 10.42 -12.64 26.92
N GLU A 261 11.20 -11.98 26.06
CA GLU A 261 12.22 -11.02 26.47
C GLU A 261 11.62 -9.78 27.14
N TYR A 262 10.53 -9.25 26.57
CA TYR A 262 9.79 -8.12 27.16
C TYR A 262 9.32 -8.45 28.58
N ASN A 263 8.68 -9.60 28.76
CA ASN A 263 8.17 -10.05 30.06
C ASN A 263 9.30 -10.25 31.08
N ARG A 264 10.45 -10.80 30.66
CA ARG A 264 11.64 -10.92 31.50
C ARG A 264 12.18 -9.56 31.93
N ARG A 265 12.33 -8.61 31.00
CA ARG A 265 12.79 -7.24 31.29
C ARG A 265 11.81 -6.50 32.21
N GLN A 266 10.51 -6.60 31.96
CA GLN A 266 9.50 -5.99 32.83
C GLN A 266 9.52 -6.54 34.25
N ALA A 267 9.72 -7.86 34.40
CA ALA A 267 9.90 -8.47 35.72
C ALA A 267 11.17 -7.97 36.43
N GLU A 268 12.27 -7.76 35.69
CA GLU A 268 13.51 -7.17 36.24
C GLU A 268 13.32 -5.71 36.65
N ILE A 269 12.73 -4.89 35.77
CA ILE A 269 12.38 -3.48 36.05
C ILE A 269 11.53 -3.40 37.32
N LYS A 270 10.48 -4.22 37.41
CA LYS A 270 9.62 -4.28 38.59
C LYS A 270 10.38 -4.66 39.86
N ARG A 271 11.26 -5.67 39.80
CA ARG A 271 12.10 -6.07 40.95
C ARG A 271 13.04 -4.96 41.41
N LEU A 272 13.68 -4.26 40.47
CA LEU A 272 14.56 -3.13 40.77
C LEU A 272 13.76 -1.98 41.41
N GLN A 273 12.59 -1.66 40.85
CA GLN A 273 11.70 -0.62 41.35
C GLN A 273 11.21 -0.94 42.76
N ASP A 274 10.70 -2.15 42.99
CA ASP A 274 10.26 -2.63 44.32
C ASP A 274 11.38 -2.55 45.37
N TYR A 275 12.63 -2.85 44.97
CA TYR A 275 13.79 -2.73 45.86
C TYR A 275 14.13 -1.27 46.17
N ILE A 276 14.12 -0.40 45.17
CA ILE A 276 14.37 1.04 45.33
C ILE A 276 13.32 1.62 46.28
N ASP A 277 12.04 1.37 46.04
CA ASP A 277 10.93 1.93 46.81
C ASP A 277 10.97 1.50 48.29
N ARG A 278 11.33 0.23 48.57
CA ARG A 278 11.47 -0.28 49.94
C ARG A 278 12.67 0.29 50.71
N ASN A 279 13.75 0.64 50.01
CA ASN A 279 15.04 0.98 50.63
C ASN A 279 15.42 2.47 50.53
N LYS A 280 14.61 3.29 49.84
CA LYS A 280 14.84 4.73 49.65
C LYS A 280 14.74 5.55 50.95
N ALA A 281 14.01 5.06 51.95
CA ALA A 281 13.75 5.78 53.20
C ALA A 281 14.78 5.54 54.33
N ARG A 282 15.67 4.54 54.21
CA ARG A 282 16.64 4.19 55.26
C ARG A 282 18.04 4.69 54.88
N ALA A 283 18.67 5.49 55.74
CA ALA A 283 20.00 6.07 55.52
C ALA A 283 21.08 5.00 55.28
N SER A 284 20.97 3.82 55.91
CA SER A 284 21.92 2.70 55.75
C SER A 284 21.83 1.98 54.40
N THR A 285 20.72 2.09 53.66
CA THR A 285 20.50 1.40 52.37
C THR A 285 20.45 2.34 51.17
N ALA A 286 20.65 3.65 51.39
CA ALA A 286 20.57 4.69 50.36
C ALA A 286 21.60 4.50 49.23
N GLY A 287 22.83 4.06 49.55
CA GLY A 287 23.87 3.78 48.54
C GLY A 287 23.49 2.62 47.61
N MET A 288 22.90 1.54 48.15
CA MET A 288 22.44 0.38 47.38
C MET A 288 21.24 0.75 46.50
N ALA A 289 20.29 1.54 47.02
CA ALA A 289 19.15 2.03 46.24
C ALA A 289 19.61 2.92 45.07
N ASN A 290 20.58 3.81 45.28
CA ASN A 290 21.16 4.65 44.22
C ASN A 290 21.92 3.83 43.16
N SER A 291 22.61 2.76 43.56
CA SER A 291 23.24 1.83 42.60
C SER A 291 22.21 1.12 41.73
N ARG A 292 21.11 0.64 42.31
CA ARG A 292 20.03 -0.02 41.57
C ARG A 292 19.26 0.96 40.67
N LYS A 293 19.10 2.22 41.09
CA LYS A 293 18.55 3.29 40.25
C LYS A 293 19.41 3.54 39.00
N LYS A 294 20.73 3.63 39.15
CA LYS A 294 21.65 3.73 37.99
C LYS A 294 21.60 2.52 37.08
N MET A 295 21.36 1.31 37.62
CA MET A 295 21.14 0.12 36.81
C MET A 295 19.83 0.21 36.04
N LEU A 296 18.75 0.63 36.69
CA LEU A 296 17.44 0.84 36.08
C LEU A 296 17.50 1.86 34.93
N ASP A 297 18.17 3.01 35.14
CA ASP A 297 18.32 4.07 34.13
C ASP A 297 19.11 3.62 32.89
N ARG A 298 19.90 2.53 32.98
CA ARG A 298 20.64 1.94 31.85
C ARG A 298 19.84 0.88 31.10
N ILE A 299 18.73 0.39 31.65
CA ILE A 299 17.90 -0.59 30.97
C ILE A 299 17.15 0.11 29.85
N GLU A 300 17.44 -0.26 28.60
CA GLU A 300 16.64 0.19 27.46
C GLU A 300 15.23 -0.41 27.55
N VAL A 301 14.24 0.48 27.62
CA VAL A 301 12.82 0.11 27.69
C VAL A 301 12.40 -0.39 26.31
N MET A 302 12.06 -1.68 26.25
CA MET A 302 11.46 -2.25 25.04
C MET A 302 10.02 -1.76 24.88
N ALA A 303 9.63 -1.53 23.63
CA ALA A 303 8.23 -1.25 23.30
C ALA A 303 7.34 -2.44 23.67
N LYS A 304 6.12 -2.14 24.11
CA LYS A 304 5.14 -3.17 24.42
C LYS A 304 4.79 -3.96 23.15
N PRO A 305 4.81 -5.30 23.17
CA PRO A 305 4.41 -6.10 22.01
C PRO A 305 2.98 -5.73 21.59
N VAL A 306 2.80 -5.38 20.31
CA VAL A 306 1.48 -5.17 19.73
C VAL A 306 0.86 -6.55 19.46
N ALA A 307 -0.17 -6.89 20.22
CA ALA A 307 -0.97 -8.07 19.94
C ALA A 307 -1.94 -7.75 18.80
N GLU A 308 -1.64 -8.22 17.58
CA GLU A 308 -2.65 -8.36 16.53
C GLU A 308 -3.65 -9.41 17.00
N ARG A 309 -4.87 -8.99 17.33
CA ARG A 309 -5.98 -9.92 17.52
C ARG A 309 -6.71 -10.04 16.20
N ASP A 310 -6.93 -11.28 15.77
CA ASP A 310 -7.74 -11.56 14.59
C ASP A 310 -9.12 -10.92 14.74
N CYS A 311 -9.55 -10.22 13.70
CA CYS A 311 -10.90 -9.67 13.64
C CYS A 311 -11.86 -10.80 13.25
N GLU A 312 -12.93 -10.96 14.01
CA GLU A 312 -13.96 -11.96 13.73
C GLU A 312 -15.22 -11.25 13.22
N PHE A 313 -15.58 -11.54 11.97
CA PHE A 313 -16.80 -11.02 11.34
C PHE A 313 -17.85 -12.13 11.25
N SER A 314 -18.99 -11.92 11.89
CA SER A 314 -20.15 -12.80 11.80
C SER A 314 -21.36 -11.99 11.36
N PHE A 315 -21.95 -12.35 10.23
CA PHE A 315 -23.11 -11.64 9.67
C PHE A 315 -24.37 -12.48 9.95
N PRO A 316 -25.27 -12.03 10.83
CA PRO A 316 -26.46 -12.79 11.19
C PRO A 316 -27.39 -12.92 9.97
N TYR A 317 -27.62 -14.16 9.54
CA TYR A 317 -28.50 -14.45 8.41
C TYR A 317 -29.96 -14.55 8.87
N SER A 318 -30.84 -13.78 8.24
CA SER A 318 -32.29 -13.91 8.43
C SER A 318 -32.81 -14.97 7.45
N GLU A 319 -33.22 -16.13 7.94
CA GLU A 319 -33.62 -17.23 7.05
C GLU A 319 -34.69 -16.82 6.02
N LEU A 320 -34.35 -17.00 4.75
CA LEU A 320 -35.27 -16.85 3.63
C LEU A 320 -34.92 -17.89 2.56
N ASN A 321 -35.78 -18.91 2.41
CA ASN A 321 -35.60 -19.96 1.41
C ASN A 321 -36.41 -19.62 0.15
N ALA A 322 -35.85 -18.77 -0.70
CA ALA A 322 -36.43 -18.42 -1.99
C ALA A 322 -35.56 -18.92 -3.16
N LYS A 323 -36.22 -19.45 -4.20
CA LYS A 323 -35.55 -19.82 -5.46
C LYS A 323 -34.97 -18.59 -6.17
N GLU A 324 -35.67 -17.47 -6.07
CA GLU A 324 -35.30 -16.19 -6.67
C GLU A 324 -35.25 -15.12 -5.58
N MET A 325 -34.05 -14.66 -5.24
CA MET A 325 -33.81 -13.56 -4.31
C MET A 325 -33.68 -12.22 -5.03
N LEU A 326 -33.01 -12.21 -6.18
CA LEU A 326 -32.86 -11.06 -7.06
C LEU A 326 -32.90 -11.55 -8.51
N SER A 327 -33.83 -11.01 -9.30
CA SER A 327 -33.92 -11.22 -10.74
C SER A 327 -33.59 -9.93 -11.45
N VAL A 328 -32.64 -9.96 -12.39
CA VAL A 328 -32.20 -8.80 -13.18
C VAL A 328 -32.33 -9.16 -14.66
N LYS A 329 -33.09 -8.37 -15.42
CA LYS A 329 -33.37 -8.60 -16.84
C LYS A 329 -33.13 -7.33 -17.65
N ASN A 330 -32.22 -7.41 -18.62
CA ASN A 330 -31.82 -6.34 -19.53
C ASN A 330 -31.55 -5.01 -18.83
N LEU A 331 -30.96 -5.05 -17.64
CA LEU A 331 -30.74 -3.85 -16.83
C LEU A 331 -29.69 -2.96 -17.47
N LYS A 332 -30.06 -1.70 -17.71
CA LYS A 332 -29.18 -0.66 -18.23
C LYS A 332 -28.75 0.26 -17.11
N VAL A 333 -27.45 0.29 -16.87
CA VAL A 333 -26.83 1.02 -15.76
C VAL A 333 -25.98 2.16 -16.31
N GLY A 334 -26.12 3.34 -15.73
CA GLY A 334 -25.33 4.51 -16.08
C GLY A 334 -25.85 5.79 -15.45
N TYR A 335 -25.29 6.91 -15.90
CA TYR A 335 -25.74 8.26 -15.57
C TYR A 335 -26.34 8.87 -16.84
N ASP A 336 -25.67 9.84 -17.48
CA ASP A 336 -26.12 10.40 -18.77
C ASP A 336 -25.98 9.40 -19.93
N ARG A 337 -25.03 8.47 -19.80
CA ARG A 337 -24.77 7.38 -20.76
C ARG A 337 -24.67 6.04 -20.05
N GLN A 338 -25.03 4.99 -20.79
CA GLN A 338 -24.85 3.61 -20.36
C GLN A 338 -23.36 3.31 -20.17
N LEU A 339 -23.00 2.78 -19.00
CA LEU A 339 -21.60 2.46 -18.64
C LEU A 339 -21.22 1.02 -19.00
N ILE A 340 -22.19 0.11 -18.86
CA ILE A 340 -21.99 -1.33 -19.08
C ILE A 340 -23.09 -1.89 -19.97
N PRO A 341 -22.80 -2.93 -20.78
CA PRO A 341 -23.81 -3.62 -21.58
C PRO A 341 -24.97 -4.15 -20.72
N ASP A 342 -26.11 -4.42 -21.37
CA ASP A 342 -27.33 -4.89 -20.71
C ASP A 342 -27.07 -6.14 -19.85
N ILE A 343 -27.45 -6.06 -18.57
CA ILE A 343 -27.14 -7.10 -17.59
C ILE A 343 -28.33 -8.02 -17.37
N ASN A 344 -28.05 -9.33 -17.33
CA ASN A 344 -29.02 -10.38 -17.03
C ASN A 344 -28.41 -11.36 -16.03
N PHE A 345 -29.00 -11.50 -14.85
CA PHE A 345 -28.63 -12.55 -13.88
C PHE A 345 -29.74 -12.82 -12.87
N LEU A 346 -29.62 -13.97 -12.20
CA LEU A 346 -30.52 -14.41 -11.13
C LEU A 346 -29.69 -14.85 -9.92
N ILE A 347 -30.05 -14.37 -8.73
CA ILE A 347 -29.46 -14.80 -7.45
C ILE A 347 -30.50 -15.61 -6.67
N SER A 348 -30.12 -16.76 -6.15
CA SER A 348 -30.90 -17.59 -5.22
C SER A 348 -30.43 -17.41 -3.76
N SER A 349 -31.18 -17.92 -2.78
CA SER A 349 -30.92 -17.74 -1.34
C SER A 349 -29.54 -18.18 -0.82
N ARG A 350 -28.77 -18.97 -1.58
CA ARG A 350 -27.40 -19.40 -1.22
C ARG A 350 -26.35 -19.01 -2.27
N GLY A 351 -26.75 -18.21 -3.27
CA GLY A 351 -25.86 -17.77 -4.33
C GLY A 351 -24.82 -16.79 -3.79
N LYS A 352 -23.57 -16.96 -4.23
CA LYS A 352 -22.52 -15.95 -4.08
C LYS A 352 -22.28 -15.33 -5.45
N LEU A 353 -22.49 -14.03 -5.58
CA LEU A 353 -22.20 -13.28 -6.81
C LEU A 353 -20.97 -12.43 -6.58
N TRP A 354 -19.98 -12.56 -7.47
CA TRP A 354 -18.76 -11.75 -7.45
C TRP A 354 -18.78 -10.84 -8.66
N ILE A 355 -18.86 -9.52 -8.43
CA ILE A 355 -18.80 -8.52 -9.49
C ILE A 355 -17.34 -8.10 -9.63
N ARG A 356 -16.73 -8.41 -10.78
CA ARG A 356 -15.34 -8.06 -11.10
C ARG A 356 -15.30 -7.12 -12.29
N GLY A 357 -14.36 -6.21 -12.30
CA GLY A 357 -14.18 -5.26 -13.39
C GLY A 357 -13.24 -4.12 -12.99
N THR A 358 -12.81 -3.36 -14.00
CA THR A 358 -11.84 -2.30 -13.78
C THR A 358 -12.42 -1.16 -12.95
N ASN A 359 -11.57 -0.38 -12.28
CA ASN A 359 -12.05 0.83 -11.61
C ASN A 359 -12.69 1.78 -12.64
N GLY A 360 -13.83 2.37 -12.28
CA GLY A 360 -14.60 3.22 -13.19
C GLY A 360 -15.50 2.49 -14.20
N VAL A 361 -15.50 1.15 -14.26
CA VAL A 361 -16.37 0.40 -15.20
C VAL A 361 -17.86 0.51 -14.84
N GLY A 362 -18.21 0.88 -13.61
CA GLY A 362 -19.59 0.99 -13.14
C GLY A 362 -20.03 -0.08 -12.13
N LYS A 363 -19.10 -0.76 -11.44
CA LYS A 363 -19.38 -1.73 -10.34
C LYS A 363 -20.28 -1.11 -9.27
N THR A 364 -19.81 -0.02 -8.66
CA THR A 364 -20.55 0.76 -7.66
C THR A 364 -21.85 1.32 -8.22
N THR A 365 -21.86 1.78 -9.48
CA THR A 365 -23.08 2.27 -10.14
C THR A 365 -24.14 1.18 -10.27
N LEU A 366 -23.75 -0.06 -10.61
CA LEU A 366 -24.66 -1.20 -10.64
C LEU A 366 -25.24 -1.48 -9.25
N ILE A 367 -24.41 -1.51 -8.21
CA ILE A 367 -24.85 -1.72 -6.84
C ILE A 367 -25.83 -0.63 -6.41
N LYS A 368 -25.47 0.65 -6.59
CA LYS A 368 -26.32 1.80 -6.27
C LYS A 368 -27.62 1.79 -7.08
N THR A 369 -27.60 1.31 -8.33
CA THR A 369 -28.82 1.14 -9.15
C THR A 369 -29.74 0.05 -8.58
N LEU A 370 -29.19 -1.11 -8.21
CA LEU A 370 -29.94 -2.19 -7.58
C LEU A 370 -30.54 -1.76 -6.23
N LEU A 371 -29.86 -0.88 -5.50
CA LEU A 371 -30.35 -0.33 -4.24
C LEU A 371 -31.35 0.83 -4.41
N HIS A 372 -31.73 1.17 -5.64
CA HIS A 372 -32.56 2.34 -5.97
C HIS A 372 -31.96 3.70 -5.55
N LEU A 373 -30.65 3.76 -5.29
CA LEU A 373 -29.93 5.01 -5.01
C LEU A 373 -29.66 5.80 -6.28
N ILE A 374 -29.58 5.11 -7.43
CA ILE A 374 -29.45 5.69 -8.77
C ILE A 374 -30.57 5.10 -9.65
N PRO A 375 -31.26 5.92 -10.47
CA PRO A 375 -32.27 5.40 -11.39
C PRO A 375 -31.64 4.53 -12.48
N SER A 376 -32.33 3.46 -12.89
CA SER A 376 -31.91 2.69 -14.07
C SER A 376 -32.22 3.46 -15.36
N LEU A 377 -31.41 3.24 -16.40
CA LEU A 377 -31.66 3.79 -17.75
C LEU A 377 -32.62 2.91 -18.56
N GLY A 378 -33.00 1.75 -18.03
CA GLY A 378 -33.86 0.77 -18.67
C GLY A 378 -33.69 -0.62 -18.07
N GLY A 379 -34.53 -1.56 -18.51
CA GLY A 379 -34.58 -2.91 -17.95
C GLY A 379 -35.35 -2.99 -16.63
N ILE A 380 -35.40 -4.20 -16.06
CA ILE A 380 -36.18 -4.49 -14.85
C ILE A 380 -35.32 -5.31 -13.90
N PHE A 381 -35.37 -4.96 -12.62
CA PHE A 381 -34.86 -5.83 -11.55
C PHE A 381 -35.88 -5.91 -10.42
N THR A 382 -35.94 -7.06 -9.77
CA THR A 382 -36.90 -7.33 -8.68
C THR A 382 -36.21 -8.12 -7.59
N PHE A 383 -36.18 -7.55 -6.37
CA PHE A 383 -35.83 -8.29 -5.16
C PHE A 383 -37.05 -9.06 -4.65
N HIS A 384 -36.81 -10.18 -3.98
CA HIS A 384 -37.85 -10.88 -3.25
C HIS A 384 -38.52 -9.93 -2.22
N PRO A 385 -39.86 -9.93 -2.05
CA PRO A 385 -40.54 -8.99 -1.15
C PRO A 385 -40.09 -9.05 0.31
N ALA A 386 -39.65 -10.22 0.77
CA ALA A 386 -39.10 -10.43 2.11
C ALA A 386 -37.57 -10.22 2.20
N ALA A 387 -36.93 -9.69 1.14
CA ALA A 387 -35.50 -9.41 1.15
C ALA A 387 -35.18 -8.29 2.16
N ARG A 388 -34.15 -8.55 2.97
CA ARG A 388 -33.54 -7.63 3.92
C ARG A 388 -32.09 -7.44 3.48
N ILE A 389 -31.83 -6.31 2.84
CA ILE A 389 -30.53 -6.02 2.24
C ILE A 389 -29.65 -5.33 3.28
N GLY A 390 -28.51 -5.94 3.60
CA GLY A 390 -27.40 -5.27 4.25
C GLY A 390 -26.47 -4.74 3.18
N TYR A 391 -26.17 -3.44 3.21
CA TYR A 391 -25.25 -2.80 2.27
C TYR A 391 -24.08 -2.19 3.03
N ILE A 392 -22.87 -2.51 2.59
CA ILE A 392 -21.64 -1.88 3.07
C ILE A 392 -21.05 -1.10 1.91
N GLU A 393 -21.17 0.23 2.03
CA GLU A 393 -20.66 1.21 1.07
C GLU A 393 -19.13 1.26 1.05
N GLN A 394 -18.57 1.47 -0.14
CA GLN A 394 -17.17 1.81 -0.34
C GLN A 394 -16.81 3.18 0.28
N ASP A 395 -17.73 4.14 0.23
CA ASP A 395 -17.49 5.50 0.71
C ASP A 395 -17.43 5.53 2.24
N LEU A 396 -16.33 6.01 2.82
CA LEU A 396 -16.14 6.16 4.28
C LEU A 396 -16.75 7.46 4.82
N TYR A 397 -17.96 7.78 4.37
CA TYR A 397 -18.67 8.95 4.85
C TYR A 397 -19.35 8.68 6.21
N PHE A 398 -19.16 9.61 7.14
CA PHE A 398 -19.84 9.69 8.43
C PHE A 398 -20.32 11.13 8.62
N GLU A 399 -21.59 11.31 8.95
CA GLU A 399 -22.18 12.65 9.13
C GLU A 399 -21.48 13.45 10.24
N ASN A 400 -21.13 12.79 11.35
CA ASN A 400 -20.46 13.41 12.47
C ASN A 400 -19.09 12.77 12.74
N LYS A 401 -18.04 13.36 12.18
CA LYS A 401 -16.65 12.89 12.38
C LYS A 401 -16.10 13.13 13.79
N ASN A 402 -16.73 13.99 14.58
CA ASN A 402 -16.33 14.25 15.96
C ASN A 402 -16.90 13.22 16.95
N GLU A 403 -17.89 12.44 16.52
CA GLU A 403 -18.42 11.35 17.32
C GLU A 403 -17.39 10.22 17.47
N THR A 404 -17.41 9.52 18.60
CA THR A 404 -16.52 8.39 18.85
C THR A 404 -17.07 7.11 18.23
N ALA A 405 -16.20 6.17 17.87
CA ALA A 405 -16.63 4.87 17.35
C ALA A 405 -17.64 4.16 18.29
N TYR A 406 -17.42 4.29 19.61
CA TYR A 406 -18.30 3.78 20.64
C TYR A 406 -19.69 4.43 20.60
N ASN A 407 -19.76 5.76 20.53
CA ASN A 407 -21.02 6.49 20.53
C ASN A 407 -21.80 6.24 19.23
N TYR A 408 -21.12 6.20 18.09
CA TYR A 408 -21.73 5.89 16.80
C TYR A 408 -22.33 4.48 16.78
N TYR A 409 -21.60 3.48 17.28
CA TYR A 409 -22.13 2.11 17.41
C TYR A 409 -23.31 2.04 18.38
N LEU A 410 -23.24 2.74 19.52
CA LEU A 410 -24.33 2.82 20.49
C LEU A 410 -25.56 3.54 19.90
N GLY A 411 -25.36 4.55 19.06
CA GLY A 411 -26.43 5.24 18.33
C GLY A 411 -27.17 4.33 17.35
N ALA A 412 -26.44 3.43 16.68
CA ALA A 412 -27.03 2.41 15.82
C ALA A 412 -27.81 1.34 16.62
N PHE A 413 -27.41 1.05 17.87
CA PHE A 413 -28.07 0.07 18.74
C PHE A 413 -28.33 0.62 20.16
N PRO A 414 -29.29 1.56 20.34
CA PRO A 414 -29.48 2.27 21.62
C PRO A 414 -29.86 1.38 22.80
N GLN A 415 -30.44 0.20 22.51
CA GLN A 415 -30.87 -0.78 23.52
C GLN A 415 -29.74 -1.72 23.96
N MET A 416 -28.56 -1.65 23.33
CA MET A 416 -27.44 -2.51 23.68
C MET A 416 -26.73 -2.01 24.93
N ASN A 417 -26.42 -2.91 25.86
CA ASN A 417 -25.71 -2.53 27.08
C ASN A 417 -24.23 -2.18 26.78
N ARG A 418 -23.60 -1.44 27.70
CA ARG A 418 -22.23 -0.95 27.51
C ARG A 418 -21.18 -2.06 27.34
N LYS A 419 -21.40 -3.21 27.98
CA LYS A 419 -20.47 -4.35 27.93
C LYS A 419 -20.50 -5.00 26.54
N ASP A 420 -21.69 -5.17 25.97
CA ASP A 420 -21.89 -5.79 24.66
C ASP A 420 -21.41 -4.89 23.52
N VAL A 421 -21.62 -3.56 23.63
CA VAL A 421 -21.03 -2.61 22.66
C VAL A 421 -19.51 -2.73 22.63
N ARG A 422 -18.85 -2.75 23.80
CA ARG A 422 -17.39 -2.92 23.87
C ARG A 422 -16.95 -4.28 23.35
N ALA A 423 -17.70 -5.34 23.63
CA ALA A 423 -17.38 -6.68 23.16
C ALA A 423 -17.47 -6.77 21.62
N ASN A 424 -18.53 -6.21 21.02
CA ASN A 424 -18.72 -6.23 19.57
C ASN A 424 -17.71 -5.35 18.83
N LEU A 425 -17.39 -4.17 19.35
CA LEU A 425 -16.32 -3.34 18.79
C LEU A 425 -14.94 -4.02 18.94
N ALA A 426 -14.68 -4.71 20.06
CA ALA A 426 -13.43 -5.45 20.24
C ALA A 426 -13.27 -6.60 19.24
N LYS A 427 -14.35 -7.29 18.83
CA LYS A 427 -14.31 -8.36 17.81
C LYS A 427 -13.82 -7.87 16.45
N VAL A 428 -14.09 -6.61 16.11
CA VAL A 428 -13.59 -5.97 14.87
C VAL A 428 -12.28 -5.20 15.08
N GLY A 429 -11.63 -5.38 16.23
CA GLY A 429 -10.36 -4.71 16.54
C GLY A 429 -10.47 -3.25 17.00
N LEU A 430 -11.67 -2.72 17.28
CA LEU A 430 -11.90 -1.37 17.80
C LEU A 430 -12.07 -1.42 19.33
N TYR A 431 -10.96 -1.42 20.08
CA TYR A 431 -10.99 -1.49 21.54
C TYR A 431 -10.13 -0.42 22.20
N GLY A 432 -10.30 -0.23 23.52
CA GLY A 432 -9.51 0.71 24.30
C GLY A 432 -9.66 2.15 23.78
N GLU A 433 -8.53 2.80 23.50
CA GLU A 433 -8.48 4.17 22.97
C GLU A 433 -9.15 4.31 21.60
N LEU A 434 -9.06 3.29 20.73
CA LEU A 434 -9.67 3.35 19.39
C LEU A 434 -11.20 3.44 19.46
N ALA A 435 -11.83 2.82 20.45
CA ALA A 435 -13.28 2.88 20.62
C ALA A 435 -13.76 4.28 21.05
N ILE A 436 -12.94 5.03 21.79
CA ILE A 436 -13.27 6.36 22.29
C ILE A 436 -12.67 7.49 21.44
N LYS A 437 -11.91 7.14 20.39
CA LYS A 437 -11.33 8.11 19.45
C LYS A 437 -12.43 8.68 18.53
N PRO A 438 -12.40 9.99 18.22
CA PRO A 438 -13.27 10.56 17.19
C PRO A 438 -13.08 9.85 15.84
N ILE A 439 -14.19 9.59 15.14
CA ILE A 439 -14.19 8.86 13.86
C ILE A 439 -13.29 9.55 12.83
N GLY A 440 -13.25 10.88 12.79
CA GLY A 440 -12.39 11.64 11.88
C GLY A 440 -10.89 11.35 12.04
N ASN A 441 -10.48 10.81 13.20
CA ASN A 441 -9.08 10.48 13.50
C ASN A 441 -8.80 8.97 13.36
N LEU A 442 -9.78 8.17 12.93
CA LEU A 442 -9.58 6.77 12.58
C LEU A 442 -8.95 6.69 11.18
N SER A 443 -8.13 5.68 10.96
CA SER A 443 -7.67 5.30 9.63
C SER A 443 -8.84 4.77 8.78
N GLY A 444 -8.70 4.77 7.45
CA GLY A 444 -9.76 4.27 6.57
C GLY A 444 -10.18 2.83 6.87
N GLY A 445 -9.21 1.95 7.15
CA GLY A 445 -9.49 0.56 7.56
C GLY A 445 -10.20 0.45 8.91
N GLU A 446 -9.92 1.34 9.87
CA GLU A 446 -10.64 1.39 11.16
C GLU A 446 -12.08 1.88 10.99
N MET A 447 -12.29 2.89 10.13
CA MET A 447 -13.63 3.34 9.75
C MET A 447 -14.43 2.23 9.07
N MET A 448 -13.80 1.44 8.18
CA MET A 448 -14.45 0.31 7.53
C MET A 448 -14.82 -0.79 8.52
N ARG A 449 -13.93 -1.11 9.48
CA ARG A 449 -14.22 -2.04 10.58
C ARG A 449 -15.42 -1.59 11.41
N LEU A 450 -15.61 -0.29 11.62
CA LEU A 450 -16.78 0.26 12.31
C LEU A 450 -18.07 0.01 11.51
N LYS A 451 -18.06 0.23 10.19
CA LYS A 451 -19.21 -0.10 9.31
C LYS A 451 -19.50 -1.61 9.31
N LEU A 452 -18.46 -2.43 9.23
CA LEU A 452 -18.57 -3.89 9.32
C LEU A 452 -19.16 -4.35 10.66
N ALA A 453 -18.79 -3.71 11.77
CA ALA A 453 -19.35 -4.02 13.08
C ALA A 453 -20.87 -3.81 13.15
N ILE A 454 -21.37 -2.74 12.52
CA ILE A 454 -22.81 -2.48 12.44
C ILE A 454 -23.52 -3.56 11.62
N ALA A 455 -22.92 -3.94 10.48
CA ALA A 455 -23.45 -5.02 9.64
C ALA A 455 -23.44 -6.38 10.38
N CYS A 456 -22.42 -6.66 11.20
CA CYS A 456 -22.36 -7.87 12.03
C CYS A 456 -23.47 -7.94 13.10
N ASN A 457 -24.15 -6.84 13.38
CA ASN A 457 -25.24 -6.79 14.35
C ASN A 457 -26.61 -6.46 13.71
N THR A 458 -26.66 -6.44 12.37
CA THR A 458 -27.88 -6.18 11.59
C THR A 458 -28.26 -7.41 10.78
N PRO A 459 -29.31 -8.16 11.17
CA PRO A 459 -29.74 -9.34 10.44
C PRO A 459 -30.15 -9.02 9.00
N SER A 460 -29.52 -9.70 8.03
CA SER A 460 -29.80 -9.54 6.60
C SER A 460 -29.93 -10.90 5.92
N ASN A 461 -30.59 -10.93 4.76
CA ASN A 461 -30.66 -12.13 3.92
C ASN A 461 -30.03 -11.92 2.54
N ILE A 462 -29.66 -10.69 2.22
CA ILE A 462 -28.76 -10.33 1.12
C ILE A 462 -27.73 -9.39 1.69
N LEU A 463 -26.45 -9.72 1.56
CA LEU A 463 -25.34 -8.86 1.96
C LEU A 463 -24.61 -8.39 0.70
N ILE A 464 -24.59 -7.08 0.48
CA ILE A 464 -23.87 -6.44 -0.62
C ILE A 464 -22.67 -5.72 -0.03
N LEU A 465 -21.48 -6.11 -0.49
CA LEU A 465 -20.20 -5.57 -0.06
C LEU A 465 -19.54 -4.86 -1.24
N ASP A 466 -19.40 -3.55 -1.17
CA ASP A 466 -18.75 -2.76 -2.20
C ASP A 466 -17.28 -2.49 -1.80
N GLU A 467 -16.37 -3.18 -2.49
CA GLU A 467 -14.91 -3.17 -2.24
C GLU A 467 -14.51 -3.31 -0.75
N PRO A 468 -14.96 -4.36 -0.05
CA PRO A 468 -14.81 -4.47 1.41
C PRO A 468 -13.37 -4.65 1.90
N THR A 469 -12.41 -4.81 1.00
CA THR A 469 -10.99 -5.09 1.28
C THR A 469 -10.08 -3.88 1.05
N ASN A 470 -10.63 -2.74 0.64
CA ASN A 470 -9.86 -1.51 0.43
C ASN A 470 -9.40 -0.84 1.74
#